data_AF-A0A699VMA1-F1
#
_entry.id   AF-A0A699VMA1-F1
#
_cell.length_a   1.000
_cell.length_b   1.000
_cell.length_c   1.000
_cell.angle_alpha   90.00
_cell.angle_beta   90.00
_cell.angle_gamma   90.00
#
_symmetry.space_group_name_H-M   'P 1'
#
loop_
_entity.id
_entity.type
_entity.pdbx_description
1 polymer ?
#
loop_
_entity_poly.entity_id
_entity_poly.type
_entity_poly.pdbx_seq_one_letter_code
_entity_poly.pdbx_strand_id
1 'polypeptide(L)'
;QDELHEFERLDVWVLVPAPDNILIIPLKWIFKIKLDAYGEVLKNKARLVAKGYRQEIGIDFEESFAPIARLEAIRLFIANAASQNMIIFQMDVKTAFLNGKLNEVVYVSQPEGFVDPDHPTHVYRLKKALYNLKQAPRAWYDKLSKFLITTGFSKGVVDPTLFTRRTGKHI
;
A
#
# COMPACT_ATOMS: atom_id res chain seq x y z
N GLN A 1 12.71 14.39 -5.27
CA GLN A 1 12.01 15.12 -4.19
C GLN A 1 10.57 14.66 -4.05
N ASP A 2 9.83 14.48 -5.15
CA ASP A 2 8.41 14.07 -5.17
C ASP A 2 8.04 12.94 -4.20
N GLU A 3 8.85 11.87 -4.10
CA GLU A 3 8.52 10.72 -3.25
C GLU A 3 8.48 11.09 -1.75
N LEU A 4 9.46 11.84 -1.24
CA LEU A 4 9.46 12.24 0.18
C LEU A 4 8.36 13.26 0.49
N HIS A 5 8.09 14.19 -0.43
CA HIS A 5 6.97 15.13 -0.29
C HIS A 5 5.62 14.39 -0.22
N GLU A 6 5.45 13.29 -0.99
CA GLU A 6 4.26 12.45 -0.89
C GLU A 6 4.15 11.78 0.49
N PHE A 7 5.26 11.40 1.11
CA PHE A 7 5.26 10.78 2.43
C PHE A 7 4.88 11.77 3.53
N GLU A 8 5.36 13.02 3.42
CA GLU A 8 4.95 14.13 4.28
C GLU A 8 3.46 14.44 4.11
N ARG A 9 3.00 14.63 2.86
CA ARG A 9 1.58 14.92 2.57
C ARG A 9 0.66 13.82 3.08
N LEU A 10 1.08 12.56 2.97
CA LEU A 10 0.31 11.41 3.43
C LEU A 10 0.53 11.09 4.91
N ASP A 11 1.32 11.87 5.65
CA ASP A 11 1.63 11.61 7.06
C ASP A 11 2.05 10.14 7.31
N VAL A 12 3.00 9.64 6.50
CA VAL A 12 3.39 8.22 6.49
C VAL A 12 4.15 7.83 7.75
N TRP A 13 4.94 8.75 8.31
CA TRP A 13 5.81 8.49 9.44
C TRP A 13 6.05 9.73 10.28
N VAL A 14 6.74 9.56 11.41
CA VAL A 14 7.22 10.65 12.26
C VAL A 14 8.63 10.35 12.74
N LEU A 15 9.50 11.35 12.75
CA LEU A 15 10.87 11.23 13.26
C LEU A 15 10.84 11.20 14.79
N VAL A 16 11.51 10.21 15.39
CA VAL A 16 11.54 10.00 16.84
C VAL A 16 12.91 9.49 17.28
N PRO A 17 13.28 9.65 18.58
CA PRO A 17 14.48 9.03 19.11
C PRO A 17 14.50 7.53 18.84
N ALA A 18 15.67 6.98 18.54
CA ALA A 18 15.82 5.55 18.32
C ALA A 18 15.42 4.77 19.59
N PRO A 19 14.46 3.85 19.50
CA PRO A 19 14.11 2.99 20.63
C PRO A 19 15.21 1.96 20.90
N ASP A 20 15.41 1.63 22.18
CA ASP A 20 16.31 0.57 22.59
C ASP A 20 15.74 -0.81 22.27
N ASN A 21 16.58 -1.74 21.83
CA ASN A 21 16.25 -3.14 21.61
C ASN A 21 15.10 -3.42 20.62
N ILE A 22 14.77 -2.49 19.73
CA ILE A 22 13.78 -2.69 18.66
C ILE A 22 14.49 -2.76 17.30
N LEU A 23 14.01 -3.65 16.43
CA LEU A 23 14.51 -3.76 15.06
C LEU A 23 14.21 -2.47 14.28
N ILE A 24 15.27 -1.83 13.80
CA ILE A 24 15.17 -0.72 12.84
C ILE A 24 15.32 -1.28 11.43
N ILE A 25 14.24 -1.24 10.65
CA ILE A 25 14.26 -1.76 9.28
C ILE A 25 14.98 -0.74 8.37
N PRO A 26 16.08 -1.10 7.70
CA PRO A 26 16.75 -0.15 6.83
C PRO A 26 15.90 0.13 5.58
N LEU A 27 15.96 1.36 5.11
CA LEU A 27 15.37 1.75 3.83
C LEU A 27 16.35 1.55 2.67
N LYS A 28 15.83 1.51 1.45
CA LYS A 28 16.61 1.49 0.20
C LYS A 28 15.89 2.28 -0.88
N TRP A 29 16.66 3.03 -1.66
CA TRP A 29 16.17 3.64 -2.89
C TRP A 29 16.16 2.63 -4.05
N ILE A 30 15.04 2.58 -4.76
CA ILE A 30 14.86 1.84 -6.01
C ILE A 30 14.64 2.85 -7.14
N PHE A 31 15.56 2.86 -8.09
CA PHE A 31 15.49 3.71 -9.26
C PHE A 31 15.03 2.91 -10.47
N LYS A 32 14.11 3.48 -11.26
CA LYS A 32 13.63 2.89 -12.50
C LYS A 32 13.40 3.97 -13.55
N ILE A 33 14.03 3.79 -14.70
CA ILE A 33 13.78 4.61 -15.88
C ILE A 33 12.56 4.00 -16.61
N LYS A 34 11.59 4.84 -16.93
CA LYS A 34 10.48 4.49 -17.83
C LYS A 34 10.80 5.01 -19.22
N LEU A 35 10.77 4.11 -20.19
CA LEU A 35 10.93 4.42 -21.59
C LEU A 35 9.56 4.39 -22.29
N ASP A 36 9.40 5.16 -23.37
CA ASP A 36 8.26 5.02 -24.27
C ASP A 36 8.44 3.85 -25.25
N ALA A 37 7.51 3.74 -26.21
CA ALA A 37 7.54 2.73 -27.25
C ALA A 37 8.74 2.88 -28.22
N TYR A 38 9.36 4.07 -28.27
CA TYR A 38 10.50 4.39 -29.13
C TYR A 38 11.84 4.25 -28.40
N GLY A 39 11.82 3.95 -27.10
CA GLY A 39 13.01 3.82 -26.26
C GLY A 39 13.47 5.14 -25.63
N GLU A 40 12.71 6.22 -25.78
CA GLU A 40 13.03 7.52 -25.21
C GLU A 40 12.61 7.62 -23.75
N VAL A 41 13.35 8.40 -22.96
CA VAL A 41 13.10 8.52 -21.52
C VAL A 41 11.82 9.32 -21.25
N LEU A 42 10.76 8.63 -20.85
CA LEU A 42 9.51 9.25 -20.38
C LEU A 42 9.63 9.80 -18.95
N LYS A 43 10.20 9.01 -18.04
CA LYS A 43 10.24 9.36 -16.61
C LYS A 43 11.28 8.60 -15.83
N ASN A 44 12.08 9.32 -15.05
CA ASN A 44 12.89 8.74 -13.98
C ASN A 44 12.04 8.58 -12.72
N LYS A 45 11.94 7.37 -12.19
CA LYS A 45 11.22 7.07 -10.95
C LYS A 45 12.21 6.68 -9.86
N ALA A 46 12.06 7.28 -8.69
CA ALA A 46 12.66 6.84 -7.45
C ALA A 46 11.55 6.37 -6.52
N ARG A 47 11.76 5.25 -5.83
CA ARG A 47 10.89 4.77 -4.76
C ARG A 47 11.71 4.42 -3.55
N LEU A 48 11.22 4.80 -2.39
CA LEU A 48 11.84 4.45 -1.14
C LEU A 48 11.12 3.24 -0.55
N VAL A 49 11.84 2.13 -0.37
CA VAL A 49 11.25 0.87 0.06
C VAL A 49 11.90 0.37 1.34
N ALA A 50 11.14 -0.33 2.17
CA ALA A 50 11.67 -1.01 3.33
C ALA A 50 12.42 -2.28 2.90
N LYS A 51 13.51 -2.63 3.60
CA LYS A 51 14.14 -3.96 3.49
C LYS A 51 13.34 -5.01 4.29
N GLY A 52 12.07 -5.20 3.91
CA GLY A 52 11.11 -6.02 4.66
C GLY A 52 11.44 -7.51 4.78
N TYR A 53 12.45 -8.01 4.05
CA TYR A 53 12.98 -9.36 4.28
C TYR A 53 13.60 -9.52 5.68
N ARG A 54 13.92 -8.42 6.37
CA ARG A 54 14.38 -8.41 7.76
C ARG A 54 13.25 -8.56 8.78
N GLN A 55 11.98 -8.48 8.38
CA GLN A 55 10.86 -8.59 9.31
C GLN A 55 10.59 -10.05 9.69
N GLU A 56 10.28 -10.29 10.95
CA GLU A 56 9.92 -11.58 11.51
C GLU A 56 8.45 -11.64 11.91
N ILE A 57 7.79 -12.75 11.59
CA ILE A 57 6.39 -12.99 11.97
C ILE A 57 6.31 -13.26 13.48
N GLY A 58 5.30 -12.71 14.15
CA GLY A 58 5.14 -12.75 15.60
C GLY A 58 6.04 -11.77 16.36
N ILE A 59 6.88 -10.99 15.65
CA ILE A 59 7.72 -9.93 16.23
C ILE A 59 7.36 -8.58 15.60
N ASP A 60 7.56 -8.45 14.29
CA ASP A 60 7.32 -7.19 13.56
C ASP A 60 5.90 -7.11 12.98
N PHE A 61 5.26 -8.26 12.77
CA PHE A 61 3.88 -8.37 12.30
C PHE A 61 3.29 -9.74 12.65
N GLU A 62 1.97 -9.79 12.87
CA GLU A 62 1.26 -11.05 13.15
C GLU A 62 0.72 -11.69 11.87
N GLU A 63 0.08 -10.89 11.01
CA GLU A 63 -0.57 -11.38 9.80
C GLU A 63 -0.23 -10.49 8.60
N SER A 64 0.22 -11.10 7.52
CA SER A 64 0.59 -10.42 6.27
C SER A 64 -0.36 -10.70 5.11
N PHE A 65 -1.26 -11.68 5.26
CA PHE A 65 -2.10 -12.14 4.18
C PHE A 65 -3.11 -11.06 3.76
N ALA A 66 -3.18 -10.81 2.45
CA ALA A 66 -4.18 -9.96 1.84
C ALA A 66 -4.86 -10.74 0.71
N PRO A 67 -6.20 -10.74 0.63
CA PRO A 67 -6.89 -11.37 -0.48
C PRO A 67 -6.51 -10.74 -1.83
N ILE A 68 -6.34 -11.59 -2.84
CA ILE A 68 -6.04 -11.19 -4.23
C ILE A 68 -7.24 -11.55 -5.10
N ALA A 69 -7.60 -10.64 -6.00
CA ALA A 69 -8.71 -10.85 -6.91
C ALA A 69 -8.46 -12.07 -7.79
N ARG A 70 -9.43 -12.99 -7.82
CA ARG A 70 -9.35 -14.21 -8.61
C ARG A 70 -9.69 -13.91 -10.07
N LEU A 71 -8.98 -14.52 -11.01
CA LEU A 71 -9.24 -14.35 -12.43
C LEU A 71 -10.63 -14.84 -12.81
N GLU A 72 -11.12 -15.89 -12.16
CA GLU A 72 -12.47 -16.43 -12.32
C GLU A 72 -13.53 -15.38 -11.95
N ALA A 73 -13.34 -14.68 -10.82
CA ALA A 73 -14.26 -13.63 -10.38
C ALA A 73 -14.25 -12.44 -11.34
N ILE A 74 -13.07 -12.03 -11.83
CA ILE A 74 -12.94 -10.96 -12.83
C ILE A 74 -13.64 -11.35 -14.14
N ARG A 75 -13.43 -12.57 -14.63
CA ARG A 75 -14.08 -13.07 -15.86
C ARG A 75 -15.59 -13.13 -15.71
N LEU A 76 -16.09 -13.63 -14.57
CA LEU A 76 -17.52 -13.67 -14.28
C LEU A 76 -18.13 -12.26 -14.22
N PHE A 77 -17.44 -11.32 -13.57
CA PHE A 77 -17.86 -9.91 -13.52
C PHE A 77 -17.98 -9.31 -14.93
N ILE A 78 -16.97 -9.51 -15.78
CA ILE A 78 -16.97 -9.00 -17.16
C ILE A 78 -18.10 -9.66 -17.98
N ALA A 79 -18.27 -10.98 -17.87
CA ALA A 79 -19.33 -11.70 -18.58
C ALA A 79 -20.74 -11.24 -18.16
N ASN A 80 -20.97 -11.05 -16.85
CA ASN A 80 -22.23 -10.53 -16.34
C ASN A 80 -22.49 -9.11 -16.86
N ALA A 81 -21.50 -8.22 -16.74
CA ALA A 81 -21.59 -6.84 -17.22
C ALA A 81 -21.91 -6.78 -18.72
N ALA A 82 -21.26 -7.62 -19.55
CA ALA A 82 -21.55 -7.71 -20.97
C ALA A 82 -22.98 -8.20 -21.24
N SER A 83 -23.45 -9.24 -20.51
CA SER A 83 -24.80 -9.79 -20.67
C SER A 83 -25.91 -8.80 -20.30
N GLN A 84 -25.63 -7.91 -19.35
CA GLN A 84 -26.56 -6.90 -18.86
C GLN A 84 -26.35 -5.52 -19.52
N ASN A 85 -25.49 -5.43 -20.55
CA ASN A 85 -25.13 -4.19 -21.23
C ASN A 85 -24.66 -3.07 -20.29
N MET A 86 -23.88 -3.44 -19.26
CA MET A 86 -23.32 -2.52 -18.27
C MET A 86 -21.98 -1.95 -18.73
N ILE A 87 -21.70 -0.70 -18.35
CA ILE A 87 -20.41 -0.06 -18.56
C ILE A 87 -19.47 -0.42 -17.40
N ILE A 88 -18.24 -0.84 -17.73
CA ILE A 88 -17.19 -1.13 -16.75
C ILE A 88 -16.25 0.08 -16.63
N PHE A 89 -15.96 0.48 -15.39
CA PHE A 89 -14.95 1.48 -15.08
C PHE A 89 -13.74 0.83 -14.42
N GLN A 90 -12.54 1.30 -14.77
CA GLN A 90 -11.28 0.89 -14.16
C GLN A 90 -10.61 2.08 -13.48
N MET A 91 -10.04 1.85 -12.29
CA MET A 91 -9.31 2.86 -11.54
C MET A 91 -8.01 2.26 -11.01
N ASP A 92 -6.89 2.97 -11.20
CA ASP A 92 -5.60 2.65 -10.60
C ASP A 92 -5.32 3.60 -9.42
N VAL A 93 -5.18 3.04 -8.22
CA VAL A 93 -4.91 3.82 -7.01
C VAL A 93 -3.41 4.04 -6.88
N LYS A 94 -2.99 5.29 -7.05
CA LYS A 94 -1.60 5.69 -6.79
C LYS A 94 -1.28 5.54 -5.30
N THR A 95 -0.03 5.13 -5.02
CA THR A 95 0.52 5.03 -3.65
C THR A 95 -0.38 4.25 -2.68
N ALA A 96 -1.07 3.21 -3.16
CA ALA A 96 -2.05 2.44 -2.38
C ALA A 96 -1.53 2.00 -1.00
N PHE A 97 -0.31 1.45 -0.91
CA PHE A 97 0.27 1.01 0.36
C PHE A 97 0.49 2.16 1.35
N LEU A 98 0.91 3.34 0.86
CA LEU A 98 1.12 4.53 1.71
C LEU A 98 -0.19 5.06 2.32
N ASN A 99 -1.35 4.55 1.89
CA ASN A 99 -2.65 4.88 2.47
C ASN A 99 -3.14 3.84 3.49
N GLY A 100 -2.52 2.65 3.54
CA GLY A 100 -2.83 1.61 4.51
C GLY A 100 -2.24 1.95 5.88
N LYS A 101 -3.10 2.02 6.91
CA LYS A 101 -2.63 2.27 8.29
C LYS A 101 -2.00 1.00 8.85
N LEU A 102 -0.85 1.12 9.51
CA LEU A 102 -0.26 0.00 10.25
C LEU A 102 -0.91 -0.11 11.63
N ASN A 103 -1.15 -1.33 12.08
CA ASN A 103 -1.60 -1.59 13.45
C ASN A 103 -0.40 -1.82 14.37
N GLU A 104 0.69 -2.35 13.81
CA GLU A 104 1.94 -2.66 14.49
C GLU A 104 2.85 -1.43 14.56
N VAL A 105 3.73 -1.42 15.55
CA VAL A 105 4.76 -0.38 15.66
C VAL A 105 5.97 -0.80 14.85
N VAL A 106 6.22 -0.12 13.74
CA VAL A 106 7.35 -0.38 12.86
C VAL A 106 8.26 0.84 12.80
N TYR A 107 9.56 0.61 12.97
CA TYR A 107 10.58 1.65 12.85
C TYR A 107 11.46 1.40 11.63
N VAL A 108 11.81 2.48 10.93
CA VAL A 108 12.71 2.44 9.77
C VAL A 108 13.84 3.45 9.91
N SER A 109 14.98 3.13 9.31
CA SER A 109 16.11 4.06 9.27
C SER A 109 15.74 5.32 8.48
N GLN A 110 16.46 6.42 8.72
CA GLN A 110 16.39 7.57 7.82
C GLN A 110 16.88 7.16 6.41
N PRO A 111 16.33 7.75 5.33
CA PRO A 111 16.77 7.47 3.98
C PRO A 111 18.20 7.95 3.79
N GLU A 112 19.02 7.15 3.10
CA GLU A 112 20.35 7.57 2.70
C GLU A 112 20.28 8.86 1.85
N GLY A 113 21.11 9.85 2.21
CA GLY A 113 21.12 11.18 1.60
C GLY A 113 20.08 12.16 2.16
N PHE A 114 19.23 11.75 3.11
CA PHE A 114 18.17 12.58 3.71
C PHE A 114 18.12 12.41 5.25
N VAL A 115 19.30 12.30 5.87
CA VAL A 115 19.42 12.24 7.33
C VAL A 115 19.26 13.66 7.89
N ASP A 116 18.44 13.79 8.93
CA ASP A 116 18.23 15.02 9.68
C ASP A 116 19.55 15.43 10.38
N PRO A 117 20.08 16.64 10.11
CA PRO A 117 21.36 17.08 10.65
C PRO A 117 21.32 17.35 12.16
N ASP A 118 20.17 17.76 12.70
CA ASP A 118 19.99 18.02 14.12
C ASP A 118 19.72 16.72 14.90
N HIS A 119 19.19 15.70 14.20
CA HIS A 119 18.79 14.42 14.78
C HIS A 119 19.36 13.21 14.02
N PRO A 120 20.69 13.08 13.90
CA PRO A 120 21.31 12.08 13.02
C PRO A 120 21.08 10.63 13.45
N THR A 121 20.80 10.41 14.73
CA THR A 121 20.53 9.08 15.32
C THR A 121 19.04 8.74 15.40
N HIS A 122 18.15 9.67 15.05
CA HIS A 122 16.72 9.41 15.08
C HIS A 122 16.29 8.45 13.96
N VAL A 123 15.12 7.86 14.14
CA VAL A 123 14.51 6.92 13.21
C VAL A 123 13.08 7.33 12.92
N TYR A 124 12.52 6.84 11.81
CA TYR A 124 11.12 7.08 11.49
C TYR A 124 10.25 5.98 12.08
N ARG A 125 9.28 6.37 12.90
CA ARG A 125 8.17 5.50 13.29
C ARG A 125 7.08 5.58 12.23
N LEU A 126 6.71 4.44 11.65
CA LEU A 126 5.67 4.38 10.62
C LEU A 126 4.27 4.52 11.23
N LYS A 127 3.45 5.38 10.62
CA LYS A 127 2.00 5.47 10.84
C LYS A 127 1.24 4.69 9.78
N LYS A 128 1.80 4.61 8.57
CA LYS A 128 1.23 3.93 7.40
C LYS A 128 2.25 2.98 6.77
N ALA A 129 1.75 2.03 6.00
CA ALA A 129 2.57 0.99 5.43
C ALA A 129 3.48 1.54 4.33
N LEU A 130 4.74 1.09 4.34
CA LEU A 130 5.69 1.33 3.26
C LEU A 130 5.69 0.19 2.26
N TYR A 131 6.21 0.47 1.06
CA TYR A 131 6.51 -0.56 0.08
C TYR A 131 7.46 -1.61 0.67
N ASN A 132 7.23 -2.87 0.27
CA ASN A 132 7.98 -4.06 0.69
C ASN A 132 7.87 -4.45 2.17
N LEU A 133 7.05 -3.77 2.99
CA LEU A 133 6.67 -4.37 4.27
C LEU A 133 5.79 -5.59 4.03
N LYS A 134 6.00 -6.64 4.83
CA LYS A 134 5.27 -7.91 4.67
C LYS A 134 3.76 -7.74 4.82
N GLN A 135 3.32 -6.86 5.72
CA GLN A 135 1.91 -6.58 5.99
C GLN A 135 1.31 -5.42 5.16
N ALA A 136 2.08 -4.77 4.28
CA ALA A 136 1.58 -3.63 3.51
C ALA A 136 0.35 -3.93 2.62
N PRO A 137 0.29 -5.09 1.92
CA PRO A 137 -0.89 -5.43 1.14
C PRO A 137 -2.16 -5.55 2.00
N ARG A 138 -2.02 -6.12 3.21
CA ARG A 138 -3.13 -6.29 4.16
C ARG A 138 -3.62 -4.95 4.69
N ALA A 139 -2.69 -4.09 5.11
CA ALA A 139 -3.01 -2.73 5.57
C ALA A 139 -3.79 -1.93 4.51
N TRP A 140 -3.43 -2.09 3.23
CA TRP A 140 -4.17 -1.49 2.13
C TRP A 140 -5.56 -2.12 1.94
N TYR A 141 -5.65 -3.45 1.89
CA TYR A 141 -6.92 -4.15 1.75
C TYR A 141 -7.91 -3.75 2.87
N ASP A 142 -7.46 -3.71 4.12
CA ASP A 142 -8.29 -3.32 5.26
C ASP A 142 -8.79 -1.88 5.13
N LYS A 143 -7.93 -0.96 4.67
CA LYS A 143 -8.31 0.45 4.44
C LYS A 143 -9.38 0.55 3.36
N LEU A 144 -9.18 -0.11 2.22
CA LEU A 144 -10.13 -0.10 1.11
C LEU A 144 -11.44 -0.79 1.48
N SER A 145 -11.36 -1.96 2.10
CA SER A 145 -12.53 -2.73 2.55
C SER A 145 -13.39 -1.94 3.52
N LYS A 146 -12.76 -1.31 4.53
CA LYS A 146 -13.47 -0.43 5.48
C LYS A 146 -14.16 0.72 4.74
N PHE A 147 -13.46 1.40 3.83
CA PHE A 147 -14.05 2.49 3.05
C PHE A 147 -15.27 2.04 2.22
N LEU A 148 -15.15 0.93 1.49
CA LEU A 148 -16.25 0.38 0.68
C LEU A 148 -17.46 0.00 1.56
N ILE A 149 -17.21 -0.66 2.70
CA ILE A 149 -18.27 -1.03 3.64
C ILE A 149 -18.98 0.21 4.19
N THR A 150 -18.22 1.23 4.62
CA THR A 150 -18.82 2.48 5.14
C THR A 150 -19.59 3.26 4.08
N THR A 151 -19.35 3.02 2.79
CA THR A 151 -20.07 3.65 1.67
C THR A 151 -21.22 2.78 1.14
N GLY A 152 -21.60 1.74 1.89
CA GLY A 152 -22.78 0.91 1.65
C GLY A 152 -22.53 -0.35 0.83
N PHE A 153 -21.27 -0.69 0.51
CA PHE A 153 -20.98 -1.98 -0.12
C PHE A 153 -20.98 -3.11 0.91
N SER A 154 -21.33 -4.30 0.45
CA SER A 154 -21.23 -5.55 1.18
C SER A 154 -20.10 -6.39 0.60
N LYS A 155 -19.25 -6.93 1.49
CA LYS A 155 -18.15 -7.84 1.14
C LYS A 155 -18.70 -9.21 0.76
N GLY A 156 -18.22 -9.79 -0.35
CA GLY A 156 -18.56 -11.14 -0.76
C GLY A 156 -18.10 -12.20 0.25
N VAL A 157 -18.93 -13.22 0.46
CA VAL A 157 -18.62 -14.35 1.36
C VAL A 157 -17.66 -15.34 0.69
N VAL A 158 -17.88 -15.63 -0.60
CA VAL A 158 -17.07 -16.58 -1.39
C VAL A 158 -15.76 -15.96 -1.87
N ASP A 159 -15.84 -14.71 -2.36
CA ASP A 159 -14.67 -13.94 -2.76
C ASP A 159 -14.62 -12.62 -1.96
N PRO A 160 -13.68 -12.48 -1.00
CA PRO A 160 -13.57 -11.30 -0.16
C PRO A 160 -13.00 -10.08 -0.91
N THR A 161 -12.61 -10.21 -2.18
CA THR A 161 -12.20 -9.08 -3.03
C THR A 161 -13.35 -8.51 -3.87
N LEU A 162 -14.47 -9.23 -3.95
CA LEU A 162 -15.68 -8.75 -4.61
C LEU A 162 -16.56 -8.01 -3.61
N PHE A 163 -16.86 -6.75 -3.93
CA PHE A 163 -17.77 -5.91 -3.15
C PHE A 163 -18.98 -5.56 -4.02
N THR A 164 -20.17 -5.70 -3.46
CA THR A 164 -21.43 -5.39 -4.17
C THR A 164 -22.24 -4.38 -3.37
N ARG A 165 -22.91 -3.48 -4.07
CA ARG A 165 -23.86 -2.54 -3.45
C ARG A 165 -25.14 -2.59 -4.25
N ARG A 166 -26.27 -2.81 -3.57
CA ARG A 166 -27.59 -2.78 -4.18
C ARG A 166 -28.18 -1.39 -4.00
N THR A 167 -28.53 -0.76 -5.12
CA THR A 167 -29.24 0.52 -5.14
C THR A 167 -30.60 0.29 -5.82
N GLY A 168 -31.66 0.16 -5.03
CA GLY A 168 -33.03 -0.08 -5.53
C GLY A 168 -33.44 -1.55 -5.69
N LYS A 169 -34.69 -1.78 -6.11
CA LYS A 169 -35.37 -3.10 -6.17
C LYS A 169 -34.96 -4.03 -7.33
N HIS A 170 -34.01 -3.64 -8.17
CA HIS A 170 -33.65 -4.43 -9.35
C HIS A 170 -32.22 -4.98 -9.25
N ILE A 171 -32.13 -6.28 -9.54
CA ILE A 171 -30.94 -7.09 -9.76
C ILE A 171 -30.71 -7.16 -11.27
#